data_AF-A0A7R9ULY7-F1
#
_entry.id   AF-A0A7R9ULY7-F1
#
_cell.length_a   1.000
_cell.length_b   1.000
_cell.length_c   1.000
_cell.angle_alpha   90.00
_cell.angle_beta   90.00
_cell.angle_gamma   90.00
#
_symmetry.space_group_name_H-M   'P 1'
#
loop_
_entity.id
_entity.type
_entity.pdbx_description
1 polymer ?
#
loop_
_entity_poly.entity_id
_entity_poly.type
_entity_poly.pdbx_seq_one_letter_code
_entity_poly.pdbx_strand_id
1 'polypeptide(L)'
;CTVGRALRWFVDLSAPPSKAFLAQLARYCADGAEAAALRELASDARSAEYTRWAVDGRRNLLDALAAAPSASLPLGALFELAPKLHPRYYTIASSPLAAPSALHLTVKLLAEPACRAARAPEPLR
;
A
#
# COMPACT_ATOMS: atom_id res chain seq x y z
N CYS A 1 -1.68 -17.06 -14.30
CA CYS A 1 -0.58 -16.20 -13.78
C CYS A 1 -0.08 -16.78 -12.46
N THR A 2 1.24 -16.79 -12.20
CA THR A 2 1.78 -17.16 -10.89
C THR A 2 1.53 -16.05 -9.87
N VAL A 3 1.35 -16.38 -8.59
CA VAL A 3 1.12 -15.39 -7.50
C VAL A 3 2.21 -14.32 -7.45
N GLY A 4 3.49 -14.72 -7.51
CA GLY A 4 4.61 -13.76 -7.49
C GLY A 4 4.57 -12.75 -8.65
N ARG A 5 4.12 -13.18 -9.83
CA ARG A 5 3.93 -12.28 -10.99
C ARG A 5 2.76 -11.32 -10.76
N ALA A 6 1.70 -11.78 -10.12
CA ALA A 6 0.56 -10.93 -9.82
C ALA A 6 0.90 -9.83 -8.81
N LEU A 7 1.60 -10.19 -7.73
CA LEU A 7 2.06 -9.25 -6.72
C LEU A 7 3.09 -8.26 -7.26
N ARG A 8 3.94 -8.68 -8.21
CA ARG A 8 4.98 -7.81 -8.79
C ARG A 8 4.42 -6.78 -9.78
N TRP A 9 3.42 -7.14 -10.57
CA TRP A 9 3.05 -6.35 -11.77
C TRP A 9 1.62 -5.80 -11.79
N PHE A 10 0.71 -6.32 -10.95
CA PHE A 10 -0.70 -5.93 -11.02
C PHE A 10 -1.21 -5.22 -9.76
N VAL A 11 -0.52 -5.37 -8.63
CA VAL A 11 -0.95 -4.82 -7.33
C VAL A 11 0.05 -3.77 -6.84
N ASP A 12 -0.46 -2.64 -6.35
CA ASP A 12 0.36 -1.67 -5.66
C ASP A 12 0.42 -2.00 -4.16
N LEU A 13 1.49 -2.67 -3.76
CA LEU A 13 1.75 -3.02 -2.35
C LEU A 13 2.34 -1.85 -1.54
N SER A 14 2.78 -0.78 -2.20
CA SER A 14 3.41 0.38 -1.58
C SER A 14 2.43 1.49 -1.23
N ALA A 15 1.24 1.47 -1.83
CA ALA A 15 0.19 2.42 -1.58
C ALA A 15 -0.31 2.35 -0.12
N PRO A 16 -0.76 3.49 0.45
CA PRO A 16 -1.41 3.48 1.75
C PRO A 16 -2.69 2.63 1.73
N PRO A 17 -2.96 1.87 2.81
CA PRO A 17 -4.15 1.03 2.89
C PRO A 17 -5.39 1.91 2.90
N SER A 18 -6.36 1.64 2.02
CA SER A 18 -7.61 2.40 1.99
C SER A 18 -8.46 2.12 3.24
N LYS A 19 -9.31 3.08 3.65
CA LYS A 19 -10.28 2.86 4.73
C LYS A 19 -11.17 1.63 4.47
N ALA A 20 -11.57 1.42 3.22
CA ALA A 20 -12.33 0.24 2.80
C ALA A 20 -11.55 -1.06 3.01
N PHE A 21 -10.25 -1.08 2.67
CA PHE A 21 -9.37 -2.22 2.93
C PHE A 21 -9.30 -2.53 4.43
N LEU A 22 -9.09 -1.52 5.29
CA LEU A 22 -9.03 -1.70 6.75
C LEU A 22 -10.35 -2.23 7.32
N ALA A 23 -11.49 -1.69 6.87
CA ALA A 23 -12.81 -2.16 7.30
C ALA A 23 -13.08 -3.61 6.89
N GLN A 24 -12.64 -4.03 5.68
CA GLN A 24 -12.76 -5.43 5.26
C GLN A 24 -11.77 -6.32 6.00
N LEU A 25 -10.54 -5.88 6.22
CA LEU A 25 -9.53 -6.63 6.97
C LEU A 25 -10.02 -6.98 8.39
N ALA A 26 -10.73 -6.05 9.05
CA ALA A 26 -11.33 -6.28 10.36
C ALA A 26 -12.31 -7.48 10.41
N ARG A 27 -12.90 -7.88 9.27
CA ARG A 27 -13.81 -9.03 9.18
C ARG A 27 -13.07 -10.37 9.17
N TYR A 28 -11.79 -10.36 8.84
CA TYR A 28 -10.93 -11.53 8.79
C TYR A 28 -10.06 -11.69 10.04
N CYS A 29 -10.17 -10.77 11.00
CA CYS A 29 -9.49 -10.83 12.29
C CYS A 29 -10.17 -11.82 13.23
N ALA A 30 -9.38 -12.70 13.85
CA ALA A 30 -9.88 -13.60 14.89
C ALA A 30 -9.98 -12.90 16.26
N ASP A 31 -9.10 -11.92 16.53
CA ASP A 31 -9.17 -11.10 17.75
C ASP A 31 -10.19 -9.96 17.58
N GLY A 32 -11.18 -9.91 18.48
CA GLY A 32 -12.20 -8.88 18.52
C GLY A 32 -11.62 -7.48 18.80
N ALA A 33 -10.52 -7.38 19.56
CA ALA A 33 -9.88 -6.10 19.86
C ALA A 33 -9.18 -5.52 18.62
N GLU A 34 -8.39 -6.32 17.90
CA GLU A 34 -7.77 -5.93 16.63
C GLU A 34 -8.83 -5.54 15.59
N ALA A 35 -9.91 -6.34 15.50
CA ALA A 35 -11.02 -6.08 14.60
C ALA A 35 -11.73 -4.75 14.92
N ALA A 36 -11.97 -4.46 16.20
CA ALA A 36 -12.58 -3.21 16.63
C ALA A 36 -11.66 -2.01 16.30
N ALA A 37 -10.37 -2.12 16.62
CA ALA A 37 -9.40 -1.06 16.35
C ALA A 37 -9.32 -0.72 14.86
N LEU A 38 -9.29 -1.74 13.98
CA LEU A 38 -9.31 -1.54 12.52
C LEU A 38 -10.61 -0.87 12.02
N ARG A 39 -11.78 -1.29 12.53
CA ARG A 39 -13.07 -0.66 12.14
C ARG A 39 -13.13 0.79 12.58
N GLU A 40 -12.72 1.05 13.81
CA GLU A 40 -12.68 2.40 14.36
C GLU A 40 -11.69 3.28 13.58
N LEU A 41 -10.55 2.73 13.13
CA LEU A 41 -9.57 3.46 12.33
C LEU A 41 -10.10 3.74 10.91
N ALA A 42 -10.90 2.82 10.36
CA ALA A 42 -11.56 2.98 9.08
C ALA A 42 -12.78 3.93 9.15
N SER A 43 -13.26 4.29 10.34
CA SER A 43 -14.41 5.18 10.52
C SER A 43 -14.11 6.60 10.05
N ASP A 44 -15.17 7.36 9.73
CA ASP A 44 -15.03 8.79 9.42
C ASP A 44 -14.83 9.64 10.68
N ALA A 45 -15.28 9.16 11.84
CA ALA A 45 -15.04 9.81 13.12
C ALA A 45 -13.55 9.93 13.45
N ARG A 46 -12.73 8.94 13.07
CA ARG A 46 -11.27 8.93 13.28
C ARG A 46 -10.46 9.25 12.03
N SER A 47 -11.01 10.01 11.08
CA SER A 47 -10.33 10.34 9.81
C SER A 47 -8.96 11.02 9.99
N ALA A 48 -8.81 11.87 11.01
CA ALA A 48 -7.54 12.51 11.34
C ALA A 48 -6.49 11.50 11.83
N GLU A 49 -6.90 10.53 12.64
CA GLU A 49 -6.03 9.47 13.14
C GLU A 49 -5.61 8.52 12.00
N TYR A 50 -6.53 8.17 11.11
CA TYR A 50 -6.21 7.45 9.88
C TYR A 50 -5.16 8.18 9.05
N THR A 51 -5.33 9.49 8.83
CA THR A 51 -4.37 10.29 8.06
C THR A 51 -2.99 10.26 8.71
N ARG A 52 -2.93 10.45 10.02
CA ARG A 52 -1.69 10.41 10.79
C ARG A 52 -1.02 9.04 10.72
N TRP A 53 -1.78 7.96 10.90
CA TRP A 53 -1.26 6.60 10.92
C TRP A 53 -0.87 6.12 9.52
N ALA A 54 -1.76 6.22 8.54
CA ALA A 54 -1.56 5.68 7.19
C ALA A 54 -0.74 6.61 6.29
N VAL A 55 -1.14 7.89 6.18
CA VAL A 55 -0.55 8.83 5.20
C VAL A 55 0.73 9.43 5.74
N ASP A 56 0.69 10.08 6.91
CA ASP A 56 1.88 10.72 7.50
C ASP A 56 2.87 9.66 7.99
N GLY A 57 2.36 8.56 8.54
CA GLY A 57 3.15 7.39 8.89
C GLY A 57 3.65 6.59 7.68
N ARG A 58 3.17 6.91 6.46
CA ARG A 58 3.47 6.25 5.19
C ARG A 58 3.38 4.72 5.30
N ARG A 59 2.30 4.23 5.90
CA ARG A 59 2.05 2.79 6.08
C ARG A 59 1.54 2.21 4.77
N ASN A 60 1.87 0.96 4.50
CA ASN A 60 1.40 0.24 3.32
C ASN A 60 0.49 -0.95 3.69
N LEU A 61 0.05 -1.72 2.69
CA LEU A 61 -0.83 -2.87 2.93
C LEU A 61 -0.19 -3.94 3.81
N LEU A 62 1.13 -4.15 3.70
CA LEU A 62 1.85 -5.12 4.53
C LEU A 62 1.91 -4.65 5.98
N ASP A 63 2.10 -3.34 6.22
CA ASP A 63 2.08 -2.77 7.56
C ASP A 63 0.71 -2.94 8.23
N ALA A 64 -0.38 -2.81 7.48
CA ALA A 64 -1.73 -3.05 7.99
C ALA A 64 -1.97 -4.51 8.36
N LEU A 65 -1.47 -5.45 7.55
CA LEU A 65 -1.52 -6.88 7.86
C LEU A 65 -0.64 -7.23 9.07
N ALA A 66 0.52 -6.58 9.21
CA ALA A 66 1.41 -6.78 10.36
C ALA A 66 0.86 -6.16 11.66
N ALA A 67 0.03 -5.11 11.56
CA ALA A 67 -0.62 -4.49 12.71
C ALA A 67 -1.81 -5.30 13.26
N ALA A 68 -2.35 -6.24 12.46
CA ALA A 68 -3.42 -7.15 12.85
C ALA A 68 -3.02 -8.60 12.55
N PRO A 69 -2.09 -9.20 13.32
CA PRO A 69 -1.58 -10.54 13.07
C PRO A 69 -2.65 -11.63 13.19
N SER A 70 -3.78 -11.38 13.88
CA SER A 70 -4.91 -12.31 13.94
C SER A 70 -5.73 -12.36 12.64
N ALA A 71 -5.45 -11.48 11.67
CA ALA A 71 -6.17 -11.40 10.41
C ALA A 71 -5.76 -12.50 9.43
N SER A 72 -6.66 -13.43 9.16
CA SER A 72 -6.48 -14.47 8.14
C SER A 72 -7.13 -14.05 6.83
N LEU A 73 -6.53 -13.10 6.12
CA LEU A 73 -7.05 -12.61 4.82
C LEU A 73 -6.72 -13.60 3.69
N PRO A 74 -7.72 -14.18 2.99
CA PRO A 74 -7.46 -15.04 1.84
C PRO A 74 -6.89 -14.23 0.67
N LEU A 75 -6.02 -14.86 -0.11
CA LEU A 75 -5.31 -14.21 -1.21
C LEU A 75 -6.25 -13.61 -2.28
N GLY A 76 -7.40 -14.24 -2.53
CA GLY A 76 -8.41 -13.71 -3.44
C GLY A 76 -8.96 -12.36 -2.98
N ALA A 77 -9.33 -12.25 -1.70
CA ALA A 77 -9.81 -11.00 -1.12
C ALA A 77 -8.73 -9.90 -1.12
N LEU A 78 -7.46 -10.27 -0.90
CA LEU A 78 -6.35 -9.33 -1.03
C LEU A 78 -6.32 -8.70 -2.43
N PHE A 79 -6.44 -9.50 -3.49
CA PHE A 79 -6.41 -8.99 -4.86
C PHE A 79 -7.63 -8.16 -5.25
N GLU A 80 -8.80 -8.43 -4.65
CA GLU A 80 -10.01 -7.63 -4.87
C GLU A 80 -9.94 -6.26 -4.19
N LEU A 81 -9.33 -6.20 -3.00
CA LEU A 81 -9.28 -4.99 -2.18
C LEU A 81 -8.04 -4.13 -2.44
N ALA A 82 -6.94 -4.74 -2.88
CA ALA A 82 -5.69 -4.03 -3.08
C ALA A 82 -5.76 -3.11 -4.32
N PRO A 83 -5.12 -1.93 -4.25
CA PRO A 83 -5.08 -1.01 -5.37
C PRO A 83 -4.31 -1.61 -6.55
N LYS A 84 -4.76 -1.29 -7.76
CA LYS A 84 -4.07 -1.69 -8.99
C LYS A 84 -2.79 -0.90 -9.17
N LEU A 85 -1.76 -1.55 -9.72
CA LEU A 85 -0.51 -0.89 -10.06
C LEU A 85 -0.69 -0.02 -11.33
N HIS A 86 -0.50 1.30 -11.19
CA HIS A 86 -0.65 2.25 -12.29
C HIS A 86 0.68 2.51 -13.02
N PRO A 87 0.68 2.76 -14.34
CA PRO A 87 1.88 3.22 -15.04
C PRO A 87 2.30 4.60 -14.54
N ARG A 88 3.62 4.86 -14.50
CA ARG A 88 4.18 6.17 -14.16
C ARG A 88 4.55 6.89 -15.45
N TYR A 89 3.96 8.06 -15.68
CA TYR A 89 4.23 8.89 -16.85
C TYR A 89 5.42 9.83 -16.59
N TYR A 90 6.29 9.97 -17.58
CA TYR A 90 7.45 10.85 -17.54
C TYR A 90 7.54 11.66 -18.83
N THR A 91 8.08 12.87 -18.74
CA THR A 91 8.34 13.72 -19.91
C THR A 91 9.59 13.26 -20.63
N ILE A 92 9.54 13.23 -21.96
CA ILE A 92 10.70 12.96 -22.82
C ILE A 92 11.67 14.14 -22.72
N ALA A 93 12.91 13.85 -22.32
CA ALA A 93 13.99 14.82 -22.19
C ALA A 93 14.96 14.81 -23.39
N SER A 94 14.53 14.24 -24.52
CA SER A 94 15.28 14.23 -25.79
C SER A 94 14.54 14.94 -26.92
N SER A 95 15.28 15.35 -27.94
CA SER A 95 14.74 15.82 -29.22
C SER A 95 14.92 14.74 -30.28
N PRO A 96 13.89 14.44 -31.11
CA PRO A 96 13.99 13.42 -32.15
C PRO A 96 15.00 13.79 -33.25
N LEU A 97 15.33 15.08 -33.42
CA LEU A 97 16.37 15.52 -34.36
C LEU A 97 17.78 15.25 -33.84
N ALA A 98 17.99 15.33 -32.52
CA ALA A 98 19.29 15.13 -31.90
C ALA A 98 19.55 13.64 -31.57
N ALA A 99 18.51 12.90 -31.22
CA ALA A 99 18.58 11.48 -30.87
C ALA A 99 17.41 10.70 -31.51
N PRO A 100 17.49 10.34 -32.80
CA PRO A 100 16.38 9.74 -33.54
C PRO A 100 16.03 8.32 -33.11
N SER A 101 16.97 7.59 -32.49
CA SER A 101 16.78 6.19 -32.05
C SER A 101 16.82 6.01 -30.53
N ALA A 102 16.77 7.10 -29.75
CA ALA A 102 16.86 7.04 -28.29
C ALA A 102 15.89 8.01 -27.60
N LEU A 103 15.28 7.53 -26.52
CA LEU A 103 14.39 8.32 -25.66
C LEU A 103 15.10 8.56 -24.32
N HIS A 104 15.30 9.83 -23.97
CA HIS A 104 15.91 10.20 -22.70
C HIS A 104 14.85 10.53 -21.66
N LEU A 105 15.06 10.07 -20.43
CA LEU A 105 14.24 10.39 -19.27
C LEU A 105 15.13 10.96 -18.17
N THR A 106 14.80 12.16 -17.69
CA THR A 106 15.45 12.76 -16.52
C THR A 106 14.50 12.65 -15.34
N VAL A 107 14.85 11.82 -14.36
CA VAL A 107 13.98 11.56 -13.20
C VAL A 107 14.73 11.79 -11.90
N LYS A 108 14.03 12.34 -10.90
CA LYS A 108 14.53 12.42 -9.53
C LYS A 108 14.24 11.10 -8.83
N LEU A 109 15.27 10.45 -8.30
CA LEU A 109 15.10 9.29 -7.45
C LEU A 109 14.40 9.71 -6.15
N LEU A 110 13.21 9.17 -5.91
CA LEU A 110 12.55 9.27 -4.61
C LEU A 110 13.17 8.19 -3.72
N ALA A 111 14.23 8.58 -3.00
CA ALA A 111 14.81 7.72 -1.97
C ALA A 111 13.84 7.67 -0.78
N GLU A 112 13.00 6.64 -0.76
CA GLU A 112 12.46 6.14 0.51
C GLU A 112 13.51 5.24 1.17
N PRO A 113 13.61 5.19 2.50
CA PRO A 113 14.57 4.31 3.16
C PRO A 113 14.32 2.87 2.70
N ALA A 114 15.29 2.35 1.94
CA ALA A 114 15.28 1.04 1.36
C ALA A 114 15.20 0.01 2.50
N CYS A 115 14.21 -0.87 2.44
CA CYS A 115 13.91 -1.87 3.48
C CYS A 115 13.28 -1.29 4.76
N ARG A 116 11.97 -1.02 4.70
CA ARG A 116 11.12 -0.80 5.89
C ARG A 116 10.84 -2.08 6.69
N ALA A 117 11.39 -3.24 6.32
CA ALA A 117 11.18 -4.52 7.01
C ALA A 117 11.57 -4.51 8.51
N ALA A 118 12.25 -3.45 8.97
CA ALA A 118 12.65 -3.26 10.36
C ALA A 118 11.76 -2.30 11.17
N ARG A 119 10.67 -1.73 10.62
CA ARG A 119 9.76 -0.92 11.43
C ARG A 119 8.88 -1.86 12.25
N ALA A 120 9.02 -1.81 13.58
CA ALA A 120 8.15 -2.57 14.47
C ALA A 120 6.68 -2.29 14.12
N PRO A 121 5.81 -3.33 14.10
CA PRO A 121 4.38 -3.12 13.95
C PRO A 121 3.95 -2.20 15.08
N GLU A 122 3.51 -1.00 14.71
CA GLU A 122 2.96 -0.08 15.70
C GLU A 122 1.53 -0.57 15.97
N PRO A 123 1.24 -1.02 17.20
CA PRO A 123 -0.06 -1.58 17.50
C PRO A 123 -1.14 -0.51 17.26
N LEU A 124 -2.29 -0.97 16.76
CA LEU A 124 -3.47 -0.14 16.61
C LEU A 124 -3.90 0.28 18.03
N ARG A 125 -3.77 1.58 18.35
CA ARG A 125 -4.19 2.14 19.64
C ARG A 125 -5.68 2.47 19.66
#